data_AF-A0A4Q6ACS7-F1
#
_entry.id   AF-A0A4Q6ACS7-F1
#
_cell.length_a   1.000
_cell.length_b   1.000
_cell.length_c   1.000
_cell.angle_alpha   90.00
_cell.angle_beta   90.00
_cell.angle_gamma   90.00
#
_symmetry.space_group_name_H-M   'P 1'
#
loop_
_entity.id
_entity.type
_entity.pdbx_description
1 polymer ?
#
loop_
_entity_poly.entity_id
_entity_poly.type
_entity_poly.pdbx_seq_one_letter_code
_entity_poly.pdbx_strand_id
1 'polypeptide(L)'
;SHCRLANVNDEHLVFLVESPVWHAKVRLAEAQLINAARSIGLKATKVTIKTASPAPPRSPAIDNRNGPHAVSAATHKGLRDALASLQDTKPSRS
;
A
#
# COMPACT_ATOMS: atom_id res chain seq x y z
N SER A 1 -21.76 -1.24 -1.84
CA SER A 1 -21.50 -0.22 -0.79
C SER A 1 -20.63 0.85 -1.40
N HIS A 2 -21.18 2.02 -1.74
CA HIS A 2 -20.57 2.95 -2.69
C HIS A 2 -19.49 3.91 -2.13
N CYS A 3 -19.33 3.95 -0.82
CA CYS A 3 -18.34 4.73 -0.10
C CYS A 3 -17.81 3.88 1.05
N ARG A 4 -16.49 3.86 1.25
CA ARG A 4 -15.83 3.07 2.30
C ARG A 4 -14.71 3.91 2.93
N LEU A 5 -14.54 3.82 4.24
CA LEU A 5 -13.39 4.40 4.92
C LEU A 5 -12.18 3.51 4.64
N ALA A 6 -11.18 4.05 3.95
CA ALA A 6 -9.98 3.32 3.53
C ALA A 6 -8.85 3.45 4.55
N ASN A 7 -8.70 4.63 5.16
CA ASN A 7 -7.70 4.86 6.20
C ASN A 7 -8.08 6.07 7.06
N VAL A 8 -7.54 6.09 8.28
CA VAL A 8 -7.51 7.27 9.13
C VAL A 8 -6.05 7.52 9.50
N ASN A 9 -5.49 8.63 9.03
CA ASN A 9 -4.12 9.00 9.31
C ASN A 9 -4.11 10.29 10.11
N ASP A 10 -3.90 10.20 11.42
CA ASP A 10 -3.94 11.30 12.41
C ASP A 10 -5.09 12.30 12.19
N GLU A 11 -4.86 13.27 11.32
CA GLU A 11 -5.77 14.37 11.00
C GLU A 11 -6.62 14.17 9.72
N HIS A 12 -6.39 13.09 8.99
CA HIS A 12 -6.94 12.86 7.66
C HIS A 12 -7.82 11.61 7.61
N LEU A 13 -9.09 11.80 7.22
CA LEU A 13 -10.01 10.71 6.89
C LEU A 13 -9.92 10.41 5.40
N VAL A 14 -9.51 9.20 5.03
CA VAL A 14 -9.41 8.79 3.63
C VAL A 14 -10.60 7.90 3.27
N PHE A 15 -11.42 8.35 2.33
CA PHE A 15 -12.54 7.58 1.78
C PHE A 15 -12.24 7.08 0.38
N LEU A 16 -12.63 5.84 0.10
CA LEU A 16 -12.66 5.24 -1.22
C LEU A 16 -14.10 5.21 -1.74
N VAL A 17 -14.34 5.80 -2.90
CA VAL A 17 -15.67 5.89 -3.52
C VAL A 17 -15.69 5.20 -4.87
N GLU A 18 -16.81 4.58 -5.22
CA GLU A 18 -16.93 3.80 -6.46
C GLU A 18 -17.11 4.67 -7.72
N SER A 19 -17.58 5.92 -7.58
CA SER A 19 -17.82 6.80 -8.75
C SER A 19 -17.59 8.29 -8.44
N PRO A 20 -17.38 9.13 -9.47
CA PRO A 20 -17.24 10.58 -9.31
C PRO A 20 -18.49 11.25 -8.70
N VAL A 21 -19.68 10.70 -8.93
CA VAL A 21 -20.92 11.18 -8.31
C VAL A 21 -20.86 10.99 -6.80
N TRP A 22 -20.38 9.83 -6.34
CA TRP A 22 -20.16 9.58 -4.92
C TRP A 22 -19.04 10.45 -4.34
N HIS A 23 -18.00 10.76 -5.12
CA HIS A 23 -16.99 11.72 -4.71
C HIS A 23 -17.59 13.09 -4.37
N ALA A 24 -18.44 13.64 -5.25
CA ALA A 24 -19.12 14.91 -5.01
C ALA A 24 -20.04 14.85 -3.78
N LYS A 25 -20.79 13.75 -3.60
CA LYS A 25 -21.66 13.56 -2.43
C LYS A 25 -20.87 13.52 -1.12
N VAL A 26 -19.75 12.81 -1.07
CA VAL A 26 -18.89 12.75 0.13
C VAL A 26 -18.23 14.10 0.40
N ARG A 27 -17.86 14.84 -0.66
CA ARG A 27 -17.32 16.19 -0.52
C ARG A 27 -18.35 17.15 0.10
N LEU A 28 -19.61 17.06 -0.31
CA LEU A 28 -20.69 17.86 0.27
C LEU A 28 -20.91 17.55 1.76
N ALA A 29 -20.70 16.30 2.17
CA ALA A 29 -20.83 15.85 3.55
C ALA A 29 -19.54 16.01 4.40
N GLU A 30 -18.49 16.65 3.88
CA GLU A 30 -17.17 16.72 4.54
C GLU A 30 -17.26 17.27 5.98
N ALA A 31 -17.96 18.38 6.18
CA ALA A 31 -18.06 19.00 7.51
C ALA A 31 -18.75 18.07 8.53
N GLN A 32 -19.79 17.34 8.10
CA GLN A 32 -20.48 16.37 8.96
C GLN A 32 -19.57 15.18 9.30
N LEU A 33 -18.77 14.70 8.33
CA LEU A 33 -17.80 13.62 8.55
C LEU A 33 -16.70 14.02 9.54
N ILE A 34 -16.17 15.25 9.42
CA ILE A 34 -15.18 15.78 10.36
C ILE A 34 -15.77 15.91 11.77
N ASN A 35 -16.99 16.44 11.89
CA ASN A 35 -17.66 16.58 13.19
C ASN A 35 -17.95 15.21 13.82
N ALA A 36 -18.40 14.24 13.03
CA ALA A 36 -18.62 12.87 13.51
C ALA A 36 -17.31 12.24 14.01
N ALA A 37 -16.22 12.36 13.24
CA ALA A 37 -14.91 11.89 13.64
C ALA A 37 -14.41 12.55 14.93
N ARG A 38 -14.62 13.86 15.08
CA ARG A 38 -14.27 14.58 16.32
C ARG A 38 -15.10 14.11 17.51
N SER A 39 -16.38 13.81 17.30
CA SER A 39 -17.26 13.30 18.37
C SER A 39 -16.78 11.97 18.95
N ILE A 40 -16.09 11.15 18.14
CA ILE A 40 -15.50 9.87 18.56
C ILE A 40 -14.03 10.00 18.98
N GLY A 41 -13.51 11.22 19.14
CA GLY A 41 -12.16 11.50 19.63
C GLY A 41 -11.06 11.52 18.57
N LEU A 42 -11.40 11.45 17.28
CA LEU A 42 -10.41 11.60 16.19
C LEU A 42 -10.13 13.07 15.93
N LYS A 43 -8.85 13.43 15.77
CA LYS A 43 -8.41 14.80 15.43
C LYS A 43 -8.52 15.10 13.94
N ALA A 44 -9.60 14.66 13.28
CA ALA A 44 -9.78 14.87 11.86
C ALA A 44 -9.94 16.37 11.52
N THR A 45 -9.15 16.88 10.59
CA THR A 45 -9.25 18.24 10.03
C THR A 45 -9.53 18.23 8.53
N LYS A 46 -9.30 17.12 7.84
CA LYS A 46 -9.51 17.03 6.38
C LYS A 46 -10.04 15.68 5.94
N VAL A 47 -10.87 15.70 4.90
CA VAL A 47 -11.35 14.50 4.21
C VAL A 47 -10.67 14.38 2.86
N THR A 48 -9.97 13.27 2.64
CA THR A 48 -9.40 12.90 1.35
C THR A 48 -10.28 11.85 0.70
N ILE A 49 -10.73 12.12 -0.52
CA ILE A 49 -11.63 11.22 -1.24
C ILE A 49 -10.88 10.69 -2.45
N LYS A 50 -10.80 9.36 -2.56
CA LYS A 50 -10.18 8.67 -3.69
C LYS A 50 -11.28 7.96 -4.46
N THR A 51 -11.46 8.31 -5.72
CA THR A 51 -12.34 7.56 -6.60
C THR A 51 -11.62 6.29 -7.05
N ALA A 52 -12.23 5.13 -6.84
CA ALA A 52 -11.74 3.86 -7.33
C ALA A 52 -11.80 3.89 -8.87
N SER A 53 -10.66 4.12 -9.49
CA SER A 53 -10.52 3.88 -10.93
C SER A 53 -10.43 2.37 -11.14
N PRO A 54 -11.07 1.82 -12.18
CA PRO A 54 -10.79 0.44 -12.60
C PRO A 54 -9.29 0.26 -12.70
N ALA A 55 -8.75 -0.80 -12.10
CA ALA A 55 -7.34 -1.13 -12.25
C ALA A 55 -7.05 -1.25 -13.75
N PRO A 56 -5.99 -0.61 -14.27
CA PRO A 56 -5.61 -0.81 -15.66
C PRO A 56 -5.40 -2.31 -15.91
N PRO A 57 -5.71 -2.81 -17.12
CA PRO A 57 -5.49 -4.22 -17.44
C PRO A 57 -4.03 -4.57 -17.11
N ARG A 58 -3.84 -5.58 -16.25
CA ARG A 58 -2.52 -6.00 -15.81
C ARG A 58 -1.72 -6.46 -17.02
N SER A 59 -0.55 -5.88 -17.21
CA SER A 59 0.34 -6.30 -18.29
C SER A 59 0.94 -7.67 -17.95
N PRO A 60 0.94 -8.66 -18.87
CA PRO A 60 1.45 -10.01 -18.60
C PRO A 60 2.94 -10.03 -18.20
N ALA A 61 3.68 -8.96 -18.51
CA ALA A 61 5.07 -8.79 -18.07
C ALA A 61 5.25 -8.64 -16.55
N ILE A 62 4.19 -8.34 -15.79
CA ILE A 62 4.26 -8.22 -14.31
C ILE A 62 4.15 -9.59 -13.65
N ASP A 63 3.35 -10.51 -14.22
CA ASP A 63 3.20 -11.88 -13.68
C ASP A 63 4.52 -12.67 -13.72
N ASN A 64 5.39 -12.38 -14.70
CA ASN A 64 6.68 -13.06 -14.85
C ASN A 64 7.77 -12.57 -13.87
N ARG A 65 7.55 -11.49 -13.11
CA ARG A 65 8.56 -10.94 -12.18
C ARG A 65 8.60 -11.65 -10.83
N ASN A 66 7.52 -12.33 -10.45
CA ASN A 66 7.39 -13.02 -9.17
C ASN A 66 7.13 -14.52 -9.34
N GLY A 67 7.18 -15.03 -10.57
CA GLY A 67 7.05 -16.46 -10.86
C GLY A 67 8.28 -17.25 -10.39
N PRO A 68 8.18 -18.59 -10.30
CA PRO A 68 9.31 -19.46 -9.93
C PRO A 68 10.54 -19.36 -10.85
N HIS A 69 10.41 -18.69 -12.00
CA HIS A 69 11.50 -18.39 -12.95
C HIS A 69 12.10 -16.98 -12.80
N ALA A 70 11.62 -16.17 -11.84
CA ALA A 70 12.10 -14.81 -11.62
C ALA A 70 13.56 -14.75 -11.13
N VAL A 71 14.04 -15.83 -10.50
CA VAL A 71 15.40 -15.94 -9.98
C VAL A 71 16.18 -16.95 -10.82
N SER A 72 17.27 -16.51 -11.42
CA SER A 72 18.13 -17.39 -12.23
C SER A 72 18.96 -18.34 -11.36
N ALA A 73 19.33 -19.49 -11.91
CA ALA A 73 20.23 -20.44 -11.25
C ALA A 73 21.61 -19.80 -10.91
N ALA A 74 22.07 -18.86 -11.75
CA ALA A 74 23.31 -18.12 -11.51
C ALA A 74 23.21 -17.20 -10.29
N THR A 75 22.06 -16.53 -10.10
CA THR A 75 21.78 -15.71 -8.92
C THR A 75 21.78 -16.56 -7.64
N HIS A 76 21.13 -17.74 -7.68
CA HIS A 76 21.15 -18.67 -6.55
C HIS A 76 22.56 -19.17 -6.22
N LYS A 77 23.36 -19.49 -7.24
CA LYS A 77 24.75 -19.92 -7.07
C LYS A 77 25.60 -18.79 -6.45
N GLY A 78 25.54 -17.59 -7.01
CA GLY A 78 26.30 -16.45 -6.50
C GLY A 78 25.96 -16.09 -5.05
N LEU A 79 24.68 -16.20 -4.66
CA LEU A 79 24.27 -16.00 -3.27
C LEU A 79 24.88 -17.05 -2.33
N ARG A 80 24.92 -18.33 -2.74
CA ARG A 80 25.54 -19.40 -1.94
C ARG A 80 27.05 -19.22 -1.82
N ASP A 81 27.71 -18.86 -2.92
CA ASP A 81 29.16 -18.63 -2.94
C ASP A 81 29.53 -17.45 -2.04
N ALA A 82 28.76 -16.35 -2.08
CA ALA A 82 28.94 -15.21 -1.18
C ALA A 82 28.71 -15.57 0.30
N LEU A 83 27.70 -16.39 0.60
CA LEU A 83 27.44 -16.88 1.96
C LEU A 83 28.61 -17.75 2.46
N ALA A 84 29.15 -18.62 1.61
CA ALA A 84 30.28 -19.48 1.95
C ALA A 84 31.55 -18.65 2.25
N SER A 85 31.82 -17.60 1.47
CA SER A 85 32.95 -16.70 1.69
C SER A 85 32.89 -15.97 3.05
N LEU A 86 31.71 -15.73 3.60
CA LEU A 86 31.54 -15.10 4.92
C LEU A 86 31.72 -16.10 6.08
N GLN A 87 31.47 -17.39 5.84
CA GLN A 87 31.67 -18.45 6.84
C GLN A 87 33.14 -18.87 6.94
N ASP A 88 33.92 -18.66 5.87
CA ASP A 88 35.37 -18.94 5.84
C ASP A 88 36.17 -17.95 6.70
N THR A 89 35.63 -16.74 6.92
CA THR A 89 36.12 -15.82 7.94
C THR A 89 35.69 -16.25 9.35
N LYS A 90 36.27 -17.34 9.85
CA LYS A 90 36.23 -17.64 11.29
C LYS A 90 36.94 -16.49 12.03
N PRO A 91 36.39 -15.91 13.11
CA PRO A 91 37.10 -14.90 13.87
C PRO A 91 38.32 -15.55 14.52
N SER A 92 39.51 -15.25 14.00
CA SER A 92 40.77 -15.50 14.69
C SER A 92 40.79 -14.61 15.93
N ARG A 93 40.35 -15.16 17.06
CA ARG A 93 40.49 -14.54 18.38
C ARG A 93 41.97 -14.63 18.75
N SER A 94 42.67 -13.51 18.71
CA SER A 94 43.93 -13.26 19.41
C SER A 94 43.69 -12.27 20.53
#